data_AF-A0A3D6D0L3-F1
#
_entry.id   AF-A0A3D6D0L3-F1
#
_cell.length_a   1.000
_cell.length_b   1.000
_cell.length_c   1.000
_cell.angle_alpha   90.00
_cell.angle_beta   90.00
_cell.angle_gamma   90.00
#
_symmetry.space_group_name_H-M   'P 1'
#
loop_
_entity.id
_entity.type
_entity.pdbx_description
1 polymer ?
#
loop_
_entity_poly.entity_id
_entity_poly.type
_entity_poly.pdbx_seq_one_letter_code
_entity_poly.pdbx_strand_id
1 'polypeptide(L)'
;QGVARDVVFLEAVEINPVVVHGGGKAISRAMKAEGLLPRFEQGHRVTDEKAVQLVHEVLSHQINPEIVKTINALGGVARGFSGTEIFKCHRKLVDGPHGDQIDIGYVGEVVEVNTKPLLECIANGVTPVISPTAIGEDGHIHNCNADIAAAVTATS
;
A
#
# COMPACT_ATOMS: atom_id res chain seq x y z
N GLN A 1 -2.75 -0.60 -18.43
CA GLN A 1 -2.34 0.64 -19.13
C GLN A 1 -3.34 1.78 -18.98
N GLY A 2 -4.66 1.54 -18.92
CA GLY A 2 -5.66 2.61 -18.76
C GLY A 2 -5.38 3.54 -17.57
N VAL A 3 -5.35 3.00 -16.36
CA VAL A 3 -5.16 3.80 -15.12
C VAL A 3 -3.89 4.66 -15.13
N ALA A 4 -2.76 4.14 -15.62
CA ALA A 4 -1.53 4.92 -15.70
C ALA A 4 -1.64 6.09 -16.71
N ARG A 5 -2.37 5.91 -17.81
CA ARG A 5 -2.66 7.01 -18.75
C ARG A 5 -3.58 8.05 -18.13
N ASP A 6 -4.55 7.62 -17.32
CA ASP A 6 -5.45 8.54 -16.61
C ASP A 6 -4.68 9.39 -15.59
N VAL A 7 -3.72 8.80 -14.88
CA VAL A 7 -2.82 9.54 -13.98
C VAL A 7 -2.01 10.59 -14.74
N VAL A 8 -1.42 10.23 -15.88
CA VAL A 8 -0.67 11.17 -16.72
C VAL A 8 -1.58 12.28 -17.28
N PHE A 9 -2.83 11.94 -17.63
CA PHE A 9 -3.81 12.93 -18.06
C PHE A 9 -4.13 13.94 -16.96
N LEU A 10 -4.34 13.49 -15.71
CA LEU A 10 -4.58 14.36 -14.57
C LEU A 10 -3.40 15.32 -14.33
N GLU A 11 -2.17 14.81 -14.36
CA GLU A 11 -0.94 15.62 -14.26
C GLU A 11 -0.89 16.68 -15.37
N ALA A 12 -1.20 16.30 -16.61
CA ALA A 12 -1.19 17.20 -17.77
C ALA A 12 -2.25 18.32 -17.72
N VAL A 13 -3.30 18.16 -16.91
CA VAL A 13 -4.33 19.18 -16.67
C VAL A 13 -4.19 19.86 -15.31
N GLU A 14 -2.97 19.83 -14.73
CA GLU A 14 -2.58 20.49 -13.48
C GLU A 14 -3.33 19.98 -12.24
N ILE A 15 -3.90 18.77 -12.31
CA ILE A 15 -4.38 18.04 -11.14
C ILE A 15 -3.21 17.23 -10.60
N ASN A 16 -2.97 17.29 -9.29
CA ASN A 16 -1.88 16.58 -8.62
C ASN A 16 -2.40 15.27 -8.00
N PRO A 17 -2.38 14.12 -8.71
CA PRO A 17 -2.83 12.87 -8.14
C PRO A 17 -1.86 12.34 -7.08
N VAL A 18 -2.39 11.65 -6.08
CA VAL A 18 -1.65 10.79 -5.15
C VAL A 18 -2.18 9.37 -5.33
N VAL A 19 -1.30 8.42 -5.62
CA VAL A 19 -1.70 7.04 -5.93
C VAL A 19 -1.35 6.12 -4.77
N VAL A 20 -2.36 5.46 -4.21
CA VAL A 20 -2.17 4.28 -3.34
C VAL A 20 -2.59 3.05 -4.13
N HIS A 21 -1.77 2.00 -4.14
CA HIS A 21 -2.04 0.82 -4.98
C HIS A 21 -2.23 -0.47 -4.17
N GLY A 22 -2.99 -1.42 -4.72
CA GLY A 22 -3.04 -2.79 -4.22
C GLY A 22 -2.01 -3.70 -4.90
N GLY A 23 -2.07 -4.99 -4.57
CA GLY A 23 -1.24 -6.01 -5.23
C GLY A 23 -1.71 -7.44 -4.99
N GLY A 24 -2.97 -7.64 -4.60
CA GLY A 24 -3.47 -8.92 -4.08
C GLY A 24 -3.17 -10.14 -4.95
N LYS A 25 -3.30 -10.02 -6.28
CA LYS A 25 -2.96 -11.10 -7.22
C LYS A 25 -1.47 -11.42 -7.26
N ALA A 26 -0.60 -10.40 -7.22
CA ALA A 26 0.85 -10.58 -7.22
C ALA A 26 1.33 -11.22 -5.90
N ILE A 27 0.81 -10.73 -4.77
CA ILE A 27 1.07 -11.31 -3.44
C ILE A 27 0.67 -12.79 -3.43
N SER A 28 -0.56 -13.12 -3.85
CA SER A 28 -1.02 -14.52 -3.84
C SER A 28 -0.16 -15.44 -4.72
N ARG A 29 0.39 -14.93 -5.84
CA ARG A 29 1.34 -15.70 -6.66
C ARG A 29 2.67 -15.92 -5.94
N ALA A 30 3.23 -14.89 -5.33
CA ALA A 30 4.49 -14.97 -4.59
C ALA A 30 4.37 -15.92 -3.38
N MET A 31 3.29 -15.81 -2.60
CA MET A 31 3.02 -16.73 -1.49
C MET A 31 2.97 -18.18 -1.96
N LYS A 32 2.23 -18.46 -3.05
CA LYS A 32 2.16 -19.81 -3.61
C LYS A 32 3.52 -20.35 -4.05
N ALA A 33 4.39 -19.50 -4.61
CA ALA A 33 5.74 -19.89 -5.01
C ALA A 33 6.62 -20.27 -3.80
N GLU A 34 6.40 -19.63 -2.66
CA GLU A 34 7.06 -19.89 -1.37
C GLU A 34 6.40 -21.01 -0.54
N GLY A 35 5.41 -21.70 -1.10
CA GLY A 35 4.64 -22.75 -0.39
C GLY A 35 3.72 -22.22 0.71
N LEU A 36 3.48 -20.90 0.75
CA LEU A 36 2.56 -20.26 1.69
C LEU A 36 1.15 -20.24 1.09
N LEU A 37 0.18 -20.75 1.86
CA LEU A 37 -1.23 -20.71 1.45
C LEU A 37 -1.86 -19.37 1.86
N PRO A 38 -2.39 -18.59 0.91
CA PRO A 38 -3.20 -17.41 1.23
C PRO A 38 -4.40 -17.78 2.11
N ARG A 39 -4.45 -17.24 3.33
CA ARG A 39 -5.63 -17.29 4.20
C ARG A 39 -6.23 -15.90 4.31
N PHE A 40 -7.55 -15.82 4.26
CA PHE A 40 -8.29 -14.58 4.44
C PHE A 40 -9.29 -14.74 5.57
N GLU A 41 -9.47 -13.66 6.34
CA GLU A 41 -10.43 -13.56 7.43
C GLU A 41 -11.07 -12.17 7.36
N GLN A 42 -12.40 -12.09 7.31
CA GLN A 42 -13.14 -10.81 7.18
C GLN A 42 -12.62 -9.87 6.08
N GLY A 43 -12.20 -10.42 4.93
CA GLY A 43 -11.65 -9.63 3.82
C GLY A 43 -10.19 -9.19 4.00
N HIS A 44 -9.57 -9.47 5.14
CA HIS A 44 -8.16 -9.24 5.39
C HIS A 44 -7.34 -10.49 5.10
N ARG A 45 -6.14 -10.30 4.54
CA ARG A 45 -5.17 -11.40 4.41
C ARG A 45 -4.52 -11.63 5.76
N VAL A 46 -4.69 -12.82 6.31
CA VAL A 46 -3.97 -13.23 7.51
C VAL A 46 -2.50 -13.30 7.17
N THR A 47 -1.68 -12.60 7.95
CA THR A 47 -0.30 -12.33 7.61
C THR A 47 0.57 -12.61 8.83
N ASP A 48 1.30 -13.72 8.82
CA ASP A 48 2.36 -13.98 9.81
C ASP A 48 3.66 -13.22 9.46
N GLU A 49 4.70 -13.39 10.28
CA GLU A 49 5.96 -12.65 10.11
C GLU A 49 6.62 -12.93 8.75
N LYS A 50 6.63 -14.19 8.30
CA LYS A 50 7.20 -14.54 6.99
C LYS A 50 6.35 -13.95 5.86
N ALA A 51 5.02 -14.02 6.00
CA ALA A 51 4.09 -13.50 5.01
C ALA A 51 4.20 -11.97 4.89
N VAL A 52 4.39 -11.22 5.98
CA VAL A 52 4.44 -9.75 5.90
C VAL A 52 5.70 -9.26 5.19
N GLN A 53 6.84 -9.94 5.39
CA GLN A 53 8.07 -9.64 4.65
C GLN A 53 7.88 -9.87 3.15
N LEU A 54 7.24 -10.98 2.77
CA LEU A 54 6.95 -11.27 1.36
C LEU A 54 5.95 -10.27 0.77
N VAL A 55 4.92 -9.88 1.53
CA VAL A 55 3.95 -8.86 1.11
C VAL A 55 4.64 -7.53 0.88
N HIS A 56 5.49 -7.10 1.80
CA HIS A 56 6.26 -5.86 1.68
C HIS A 56 7.20 -5.89 0.49
N GLU A 57 7.92 -6.98 0.27
CA GLU A 57 8.80 -7.18 -0.88
C GLU A 57 8.03 -7.03 -2.21
N VAL A 58 6.92 -7.75 -2.35
CA VAL A 58 6.11 -7.70 -3.58
C VAL A 58 5.51 -6.31 -3.81
N LEU A 59 4.95 -5.68 -2.77
CA LEU A 59 4.27 -4.40 -2.92
C LEU A 59 5.24 -3.25 -3.11
N SER A 60 6.24 -3.10 -2.23
CA SER A 60 7.14 -1.95 -2.19
C SER A 60 8.25 -2.05 -3.23
N HIS A 61 8.76 -3.25 -3.50
CA HIS A 61 9.99 -3.42 -4.30
C HIS A 61 9.75 -3.99 -5.70
N GLN A 62 8.53 -4.46 -6.00
CA GLN A 62 8.18 -4.98 -7.33
C GLN A 62 7.03 -4.22 -7.98
N ILE A 63 5.86 -4.18 -7.35
CA ILE A 63 4.66 -3.54 -7.93
C ILE A 63 4.79 -2.02 -7.94
N ASN A 64 5.23 -1.41 -6.83
CA ASN A 64 5.38 0.03 -6.75
C ASN A 64 6.34 0.58 -7.83
N PRO A 65 7.56 0.02 -8.02
CA PRO A 65 8.44 0.46 -9.11
C PRO A 65 7.89 0.20 -10.51
N GLU A 66 7.10 -0.87 -10.72
CA GLU A 66 6.46 -1.14 -12.01
C GLU A 66 5.42 -0.07 -12.37
N ILE A 67 4.61 0.36 -11.39
CA ILE A 67 3.63 1.43 -11.58
C ILE A 67 4.34 2.74 -11.92
N VAL A 68 5.36 3.12 -11.13
CA VAL A 68 6.17 4.33 -11.37
C VAL A 68 6.80 4.29 -12.77
N LYS A 69 7.43 3.18 -13.13
CA LYS A 69 8.02 2.99 -14.47
C LYS A 69 6.98 3.17 -15.57
N THR A 70 5.77 2.66 -15.37
CA THR A 70 4.69 2.76 -16.37
C THR A 70 4.20 4.18 -16.54
N ILE A 71 4.02 4.94 -15.45
CA ILE A 71 3.63 6.36 -15.51
C ILE A 71 4.73 7.16 -16.23
N ASN A 72 5.99 6.97 -15.83
CA ASN A 72 7.12 7.67 -16.42
C ASN A 72 7.30 7.35 -17.92
N ALA A 73 7.10 6.09 -18.33
CA ALA A 73 7.16 5.69 -19.73
C ALA A 73 6.04 6.30 -20.60
N LEU A 74 4.96 6.79 -19.98
CA LEU A 74 3.86 7.48 -20.65
C LEU A 74 4.02 9.01 -20.64
N GLY A 75 5.10 9.53 -20.07
CA GLY A 75 5.45 10.96 -20.08
C GLY A 75 5.04 11.74 -18.83
N GLY A 76 4.43 11.11 -17.83
CA GLY A 76 4.24 11.72 -16.51
C GLY A 76 5.50 11.63 -15.65
N VAL A 77 5.46 12.22 -14.46
CA VAL A 77 6.56 12.19 -13.51
C VAL A 77 6.07 11.64 -12.18
N ALA A 78 6.51 10.43 -11.84
CA ALA A 78 6.11 9.74 -10.61
C ALA A 78 7.30 9.33 -9.74
N ARG A 79 7.07 9.32 -8.42
CA ARG A 79 8.01 8.82 -7.41
C ARG A 79 7.34 7.78 -6.52
N GLY A 80 8.02 6.64 -6.35
CA GLY A 80 7.59 5.56 -5.48
C GLY A 80 7.96 5.78 -4.02
N PHE A 81 7.08 5.38 -3.11
CA PHE A 81 7.31 5.34 -1.67
C PHE A 81 6.93 3.97 -1.13
N SER A 82 7.80 3.41 -0.29
CA SER A 82 7.35 2.32 0.55
C SER A 82 6.35 2.89 1.57
N GLY A 83 5.25 2.18 1.78
CA GLY A 83 4.30 2.61 2.79
C GLY A 83 4.90 2.69 4.18
N THR A 84 5.97 1.93 4.50
CA THR A 84 6.67 2.03 5.78
C THR A 84 7.35 3.38 6.03
N GLU A 85 7.57 4.18 4.97
CA GLU A 85 8.10 5.55 5.08
C GLU A 85 7.00 6.60 5.29
N ILE A 86 5.74 6.21 5.01
CA ILE A 86 4.60 7.11 4.89
C ILE A 86 3.53 6.84 5.95
N PHE A 87 3.26 5.59 6.28
CA PHE A 87 2.16 5.17 7.12
C PHE A 87 2.63 4.62 8.46
N LYS A 88 1.95 5.05 9.52
CA LYS A 88 1.90 4.31 10.78
C LYS A 88 0.53 3.69 10.96
N CYS A 89 0.51 2.53 11.63
CA CYS A 89 -0.71 1.79 11.90
C CYS A 89 -0.74 1.28 13.34
N HIS A 90 -1.94 0.97 13.82
CA HIS A 90 -2.12 0.03 14.92
C HIS A 90 -2.45 -1.35 14.36
N ARG A 91 -2.22 -2.38 15.18
CA ARG A 91 -2.56 -3.75 14.81
C ARG A 91 -4.08 -3.89 14.67
N LYS A 92 -4.51 -4.53 13.59
CA LYS A 92 -5.93 -4.80 13.31
C LYS A 92 -6.32 -6.16 13.89
N LEU A 93 -7.35 -6.13 14.72
CA LEU A 93 -8.13 -7.30 15.10
C LEU A 93 -9.43 -7.31 14.29
N VAL A 94 -9.97 -8.50 14.04
CA VAL A 94 -11.23 -8.66 13.32
C VAL A 94 -12.26 -9.38 14.18
N ASP A 95 -13.53 -9.03 14.00
CA ASP A 95 -14.61 -9.66 14.73
C ASP A 95 -14.80 -11.12 14.30
N GLY A 96 -14.74 -12.00 15.29
CA GLY A 96 -15.06 -13.41 15.17
C GLY A 96 -16.57 -13.66 15.09
N PRO A 97 -16.99 -14.87 14.67
CA PRO A 97 -18.40 -15.22 14.53
C PRO A 97 -19.24 -15.07 15.81
N HIS A 98 -18.59 -15.01 16.97
CA HIS A 98 -19.22 -14.94 18.29
C HIS A 98 -18.92 -13.62 19.02
N GLY A 99 -18.38 -12.62 18.32
CA GLY A 99 -18.03 -11.30 18.89
C GLY A 99 -16.69 -11.28 19.62
N ASP A 100 -15.92 -12.36 19.57
CA ASP A 100 -14.52 -12.42 20.00
C ASP A 100 -13.61 -11.66 19.02
N GLN A 101 -12.48 -11.15 19.51
CA GLN A 101 -11.48 -10.48 18.66
C GLN A 101 -10.46 -11.51 18.17
N ILE A 102 -10.33 -11.65 16.85
CA ILE A 102 -9.38 -12.56 16.21
C ILE A 102 -8.14 -11.77 15.79
N ASP A 103 -6.98 -12.25 16.25
CA ASP A 103 -5.69 -11.77 15.77
C ASP A 103 -5.37 -12.40 14.41
N ILE A 104 -5.16 -11.55 13.40
CA ILE A 104 -4.85 -11.93 12.03
C ILE A 104 -3.37 -11.69 11.68
N GLY A 105 -2.55 -11.43 12.69
CA GLY A 105 -1.10 -11.27 12.59
C GLY A 105 -0.67 -9.83 12.31
N TYR A 106 0.31 -9.66 11.45
CA TYR A 106 0.89 -8.39 11.01
C TYR A 106 -0.01 -7.69 9.99
N VAL A 107 -1.26 -7.45 10.38
CA VAL A 107 -2.24 -6.67 9.61
C VAL A 107 -2.52 -5.39 10.36
N GLY A 108 -2.44 -4.27 9.65
CA GLY A 108 -2.54 -2.93 10.23
C GLY A 108 -3.75 -2.15 9.71
N GLU A 109 -4.20 -1.22 10.54
CA GLU A 109 -5.12 -0.14 10.15
C GLU A 109 -4.38 1.19 10.27
N VAL A 110 -4.29 1.92 9.15
CA VAL A 110 -3.51 3.15 9.06
C VAL A 110 -4.16 4.24 9.89
N VAL A 111 -3.36 4.92 10.73
CA VAL A 111 -3.83 6.00 11.62
C VAL A 111 -3.06 7.30 11.46
N GLU A 112 -1.87 7.27 10.86
CA GLU A 112 -1.03 8.45 10.67
C GLU A 112 -0.35 8.39 9.30
N VAL A 113 -0.24 9.56 8.66
CA VAL A 113 0.43 9.74 7.38
C VAL A 113 1.52 10.81 7.53
N ASN A 114 2.76 10.44 7.20
CA ASN A 114 3.84 11.39 7.01
C ASN A 114 3.66 12.11 5.66
N THR A 115 2.95 13.23 5.68
CA THR A 115 2.56 13.98 4.47
C THR A 115 3.71 14.77 3.86
N LYS A 116 4.76 15.08 4.62
CA LYS A 116 5.89 15.92 4.16
C LYS A 116 6.48 15.48 2.81
N PRO A 117 6.95 14.23 2.62
CA PRO A 117 7.50 13.80 1.33
C PRO A 117 6.46 13.81 0.19
N LEU A 118 5.17 13.62 0.50
CA LEU A 118 4.09 13.64 -0.49
C LEU A 118 3.82 15.08 -0.98
N LEU A 119 3.75 16.03 -0.04
CA LEU A 119 3.58 17.45 -0.33
C LEU A 119 4.78 18.02 -1.11
N GLU A 120 6.00 17.57 -0.79
CA GLU A 120 7.20 17.92 -1.57
C GLU A 120 7.09 17.42 -3.02
N CYS A 121 6.55 16.22 -3.26
CA CYS A 121 6.32 15.72 -4.62
C CYS A 121 5.28 16.57 -5.35
N ILE A 122 4.13 16.81 -4.71
CA ILE A 122 3.04 17.62 -5.25
C ILE A 122 3.53 19.02 -5.64
N ALA A 123 4.31 19.68 -4.79
CA ALA A 123 4.86 21.01 -5.05
C ALA A 123 5.82 21.06 -6.26
N ASN A 124 6.40 19.92 -6.64
CA ASN A 124 7.31 19.78 -7.79
C ASN A 124 6.64 19.14 -9.01
N GLY A 125 5.31 18.97 -9.02
CA GLY A 125 4.60 18.32 -10.11
C GLY A 125 4.92 16.82 -10.25
N VAL A 126 5.33 16.18 -9.16
CA VAL A 126 5.66 14.75 -9.12
C VAL A 126 4.50 14.01 -8.46
N THR A 127 3.99 12.97 -9.13
CA THR A 127 2.95 12.07 -8.61
C THR A 127 3.55 11.08 -7.61
N PRO A 128 3.23 11.15 -6.30
CA PRO A 128 3.60 10.11 -5.36
C PRO A 128 2.79 8.82 -5.57
N VAL A 129 3.48 7.68 -5.54
CA VAL A 129 2.90 6.33 -5.64
C VAL A 129 3.29 5.53 -4.41
N ILE A 130 2.32 5.11 -3.61
CA ILE A 130 2.54 4.58 -2.25
C ILE A 130 2.02 3.14 -2.17
N SER A 131 2.85 2.25 -1.62
CA SER A 131 2.44 0.88 -1.30
C SER A 131 1.72 0.80 0.06
N PRO A 132 0.75 -0.11 0.27
CA PRO A 132 -0.11 -0.14 1.45
C PRO A 132 0.50 -1.00 2.57
N THR A 133 1.77 -0.73 2.91
CA THR A 133 2.41 -1.28 4.12
C THR A 133 2.64 -0.17 5.13
N ALA A 134 2.76 -0.47 6.41
CA ALA A 134 2.94 0.55 7.45
C ALA A 134 3.87 0.05 8.55
N ILE A 135 4.41 0.97 9.34
CA ILE A 135 5.10 0.65 10.59
C ILE A 135 4.09 0.65 11.74
N GLY A 136 4.01 -0.47 12.45
CA GLY A 136 3.19 -0.62 13.64
C GLY A 136 3.80 0.09 14.85
N GLU A 137 2.99 0.27 15.90
CA GLU A 137 3.46 0.75 17.21
C GLU A 137 4.54 -0.16 17.84
N ASP A 138 4.57 -1.43 17.43
CA ASP A 138 5.55 -2.43 17.80
C ASP A 138 6.87 -2.33 16.99
N GLY A 139 6.96 -1.39 16.04
CA GLY A 139 8.11 -1.22 15.15
C GLY A 139 8.18 -2.23 14.02
N HIS A 140 7.17 -3.10 13.84
CA HIS A 140 7.13 -4.09 12.79
C HIS A 140 6.33 -3.63 11.57
N ILE A 141 6.66 -4.21 10.41
CA ILE A 141 5.90 -3.96 9.18
C ILE A 141 4.54 -4.63 9.29
N HIS A 142 3.50 -3.94 8.84
CA HIS A 142 2.14 -4.46 8.76
C HIS A 142 1.59 -4.31 7.34
N ASN A 143 0.84 -5.32 6.89
CA ASN A 143 0.06 -5.28 5.67
C ASN A 143 -1.25 -4.51 5.93
N CYS A 144 -1.50 -3.43 5.19
CA CYS A 144 -2.69 -2.60 5.38
C CYS A 144 -3.66 -2.73 4.20
N ASN A 145 -4.93 -2.41 4.47
CA ASN A 145 -5.92 -2.29 3.39
C ASN A 145 -5.62 -1.03 2.56
N ALA A 146 -5.48 -1.18 1.24
CA ALA A 146 -5.13 -0.08 0.34
C ALA A 146 -6.19 1.01 0.25
N ASP A 147 -7.48 0.65 0.34
CA ASP A 147 -8.60 1.59 0.27
C ASP A 147 -8.64 2.47 1.53
N ILE A 148 -8.40 1.87 2.70
CA ILE A 148 -8.29 2.60 3.96
C ILE A 148 -7.04 3.50 3.95
N ALA A 149 -5.90 2.98 3.52
CA ALA A 149 -4.68 3.78 3.40
C ALA A 149 -4.88 4.99 2.45
N ALA A 150 -5.57 4.78 1.32
CA ALA A 150 -5.93 5.86 0.40
C ALA A 150 -6.85 6.90 1.04
N ALA A 151 -7.90 6.45 1.75
CA ALA A 151 -8.83 7.33 2.43
C ALA A 151 -8.15 8.19 3.49
N VAL A 152 -7.32 7.58 4.34
CA VAL A 152 -6.59 8.28 5.39
C VAL A 152 -5.57 9.27 4.79
N THR A 153 -4.89 8.88 3.70
CA THR A 153 -4.01 9.79 2.95
C THR A 153 -4.77 11.02 2.44
N ALA A 154 -5.99 10.85 1.94
CA ALA A 154 -6.80 11.93 1.39
C ALA A 154 -7.32 12.91 2.47
N THR A 155 -7.44 12.46 3.71
CA THR A 155 -7.93 13.28 4.84
C THR A 155 -6.82 13.84 5.74
N SER A 156 -5.55 13.52 5.45
CA SER A 156 -4.38 13.95 6.25
C SER A 156 -3.83 15.31 5.85
#